data_AF-A0A6H5IRP6-F1
#
_entry.id   AF-A0A6H5IRP6-F1
#
_cell.length_a   1.000
_cell.length_b   1.000
_cell.length_c   1.000
_cell.angle_alpha   90.00
_cell.angle_beta   90.00
_cell.angle_gamma   90.00
#
_symmetry.space_group_name_H-M   'P 1'
#
loop_
_entity.id
_entity.type
_entity.pdbx_description
1 polymer ?
#
loop_
_entity_poly.entity_id
_entity_poly.type
_entity_poly.pdbx_seq_one_letter_code
_entity_poly.pdbx_strand_id
1 'polypeptide(L)'
;MTRRISGSYIFLLLIEFLLLPKNEVASYRAVAIIHGVLTGSDSMDEISQRIQEKHPGTQVYNTVRYAGWSSLEPMWRQVEEIGNDILAIGAAYPEGINLLGYSQGGLLARAILQRFPQHNVKNFISLSSPQAGQYGTRFLHLIFPDLVCSTAFELFYSSVGQHTSVGNYWNDPHHQELYYKYSRFLPFVNNEKITSNTSTFKEGLTKLQRMVLIGGPDDGVITPWQSSQFGYYNVNETVVEMRDRDEYQNDLIGLKTLDKNKKLILHTVPGIPHFMWHKNMSIVDEFILPYLD
;
A
#
# COMPACT_ATOMS: atom_id res chain seq x y z
N MET A 1 28.60 -62.13 69.14
CA MET A 1 27.54 -61.09 69.08
C MET A 1 27.72 -60.34 67.77
N THR A 2 27.01 -60.76 66.74
CA THR A 2 27.09 -60.28 65.35
C THR A 2 26.25 -59.01 65.17
N ARG A 3 26.86 -57.89 64.77
CA ARG A 3 26.14 -56.69 64.30
C ARG A 3 26.18 -56.62 62.77
N ARG A 4 25.01 -56.77 62.15
CA ARG A 4 24.75 -56.47 60.74
C ARG A 4 24.65 -54.96 60.56
N ILE A 5 25.37 -54.42 59.59
CA ILE A 5 25.16 -53.05 59.08
C ILE A 5 24.27 -53.19 57.84
N SER A 6 23.05 -52.67 57.90
CA SER A 6 22.13 -52.58 56.77
C SER A 6 22.42 -51.31 55.98
N GLY A 7 22.92 -51.45 54.75
CA GLY A 7 23.02 -50.35 53.79
C GLY A 7 21.68 -50.12 53.10
N SER A 8 21.09 -48.93 53.30
CA SER A 8 19.94 -48.47 52.52
C SER A 8 20.43 -47.82 51.23
N TYR A 9 20.12 -48.43 50.08
CA TYR A 9 20.36 -47.83 48.77
C TYR A 9 19.23 -46.85 48.44
N ILE A 10 19.55 -45.55 48.43
CA ILE A 10 18.65 -44.50 47.95
C ILE A 10 18.80 -44.44 46.42
N PHE A 11 17.77 -44.84 45.69
CA PHE A 11 17.67 -44.63 44.24
C PHE A 11 17.23 -43.18 43.98
N LEU A 12 18.15 -42.34 43.49
CA LEU A 12 17.84 -41.02 42.95
C LEU A 12 17.39 -41.19 41.49
N LEU A 13 16.09 -41.02 41.25
CA LEU A 13 15.52 -40.88 39.91
C LEU A 13 15.82 -39.47 39.39
N LEU A 14 16.81 -39.36 38.49
CA LEU A 14 17.04 -38.17 37.67
C LEU A 14 15.98 -38.14 36.56
N ILE A 15 15.01 -37.24 36.71
CA ILE A 15 14.08 -36.89 35.64
C ILE A 15 14.79 -35.85 34.76
N GLU A 16 15.36 -36.29 33.64
CA GLU A 16 15.80 -35.37 32.59
C GLU A 16 14.56 -34.74 31.93
N PHE A 17 14.27 -33.50 32.29
CA PHE A 17 13.41 -32.66 31.48
C PHE A 17 14.14 -32.36 30.16
N LEU A 18 13.77 -33.06 29.08
CA LEU A 18 14.06 -32.60 27.73
C LEU A 18 13.38 -31.24 27.53
N LEU A 19 14.13 -30.17 27.75
CA LEU A 19 13.80 -28.84 27.25
C LEU A 19 13.94 -28.90 25.73
N LEU A 20 12.88 -29.34 25.05
CA LEU A 20 12.74 -29.08 23.63
C LEU A 20 12.82 -27.56 23.45
N PRO A 21 13.68 -27.03 22.56
CA PRO A 21 13.64 -25.62 22.24
C PRO A 21 12.23 -25.33 21.73
N LYS A 22 11.48 -24.48 22.46
CA LYS A 22 10.34 -23.80 21.87
C LYS A 22 10.92 -22.96 20.75
N ASN A 23 10.90 -23.50 19.53
CA ASN A 23 10.86 -22.66 18.35
C ASN A 23 9.53 -21.91 18.47
N GLU A 24 9.53 -20.79 19.19
CA GLU A 24 8.57 -19.73 18.94
C GLU A 24 8.85 -19.29 17.50
N VAL A 25 8.21 -19.97 16.54
CA VAL A 25 8.06 -19.43 15.21
C VAL A 25 7.33 -18.12 15.45
N ALA A 26 8.05 -17.00 15.32
CA ALA A 26 7.45 -15.69 15.39
C ALA A 26 6.28 -15.69 14.39
N SER A 27 5.05 -15.64 14.91
CA SER A 27 3.87 -15.67 14.06
C SER A 27 3.83 -14.36 13.30
N TYR A 28 4.03 -14.46 11.99
CA TYR A 28 3.98 -13.32 11.11
C TYR A 28 2.54 -12.78 11.00
N ARG A 29 2.37 -11.46 10.89
CA ARG A 29 1.05 -10.83 10.75
C ARG A 29 0.44 -11.16 9.40
N ALA A 30 -0.89 -11.27 9.37
CA ALA A 30 -1.60 -11.42 8.10
C ALA A 30 -1.34 -10.23 7.16
N VAL A 31 -1.32 -10.52 5.86
CA VAL A 31 -1.05 -9.53 4.79
C VAL A 31 -2.24 -9.48 3.85
N ALA A 32 -2.85 -8.32 3.71
CA ALA A 32 -3.85 -8.08 2.68
C ALA A 32 -3.21 -7.39 1.47
N ILE A 33 -3.57 -7.84 0.26
CA ILE A 33 -2.99 -7.37 -1.00
C ILE A 33 -4.09 -6.82 -1.91
N ILE A 34 -3.86 -5.64 -2.50
CA ILE A 34 -4.74 -4.99 -3.47
C ILE A 34 -3.98 -4.84 -4.80
N HIS A 35 -4.52 -5.42 -5.87
CA HIS A 35 -3.92 -5.41 -7.21
C HIS A 35 -4.12 -4.06 -7.93
N GLY A 36 -3.52 -3.94 -9.11
CA GLY A 36 -3.54 -2.74 -9.94
C GLY A 36 -4.73 -2.65 -10.90
N VAL A 37 -4.73 -1.60 -11.72
CA VAL A 37 -5.73 -1.39 -12.77
C VAL A 37 -5.56 -2.41 -13.90
N LEU A 38 -6.66 -2.92 -14.45
CA LEU A 38 -6.72 -3.95 -15.50
C LEU A 38 -6.05 -5.29 -15.15
N THR A 39 -5.69 -5.50 -13.88
CA THR A 39 -5.17 -6.77 -13.37
C THR A 39 -6.16 -7.38 -12.37
N GLY A 40 -5.82 -8.54 -11.80
CA GLY A 40 -6.60 -9.23 -10.78
C GLY A 40 -5.71 -9.81 -9.69
N SER A 41 -6.31 -10.60 -8.79
CA SER A 41 -5.59 -11.32 -7.75
C SER A 41 -4.48 -12.21 -8.33
N ASP A 42 -4.75 -12.87 -9.45
CA ASP A 42 -3.81 -13.74 -10.18
C ASP A 42 -2.47 -13.04 -10.50
N SER A 43 -2.50 -11.75 -10.84
CA SER A 43 -1.28 -10.97 -11.08
C SER A 43 -0.39 -10.86 -9.85
N MET A 44 -0.95 -10.99 -8.65
CA MET A 44 -0.26 -10.87 -7.36
C MET A 44 0.10 -12.24 -6.75
N ASP A 45 -0.05 -13.33 -7.49
CA ASP A 45 0.22 -14.67 -6.97
C ASP A 45 1.71 -14.90 -6.69
N GLU A 46 2.61 -14.42 -7.54
CA GLU A 46 4.06 -14.59 -7.36
C GLU A 46 4.54 -13.96 -6.04
N ILE A 47 4.13 -12.72 -5.76
CA ILE A 47 4.45 -12.05 -4.49
C ILE A 47 3.75 -12.73 -3.30
N SER A 48 2.50 -13.18 -3.45
CA SER A 48 1.77 -13.89 -2.39
C SER A 48 2.47 -15.19 -2.00
N GLN A 49 2.88 -15.98 -2.98
CA GLN A 49 3.62 -17.24 -2.78
C GLN A 49 4.99 -16.96 -2.16
N ARG A 50 5.69 -15.93 -2.62
CA ARG A 50 7.00 -15.57 -2.06
C ARG A 50 6.92 -15.15 -0.59
N ILE A 51 5.88 -14.41 -0.21
CA ILE A 51 5.62 -14.06 1.20
C ILE A 51 5.42 -15.32 2.02
N GLN A 52 4.58 -16.26 1.56
CA GLN A 52 4.32 -17.50 2.30
C GLN A 52 5.54 -18.42 2.37
N GLU A 53 6.37 -18.45 1.32
CA GLU A 53 7.62 -19.20 1.29
C GLU A 53 8.63 -18.66 2.33
N LYS A 54 8.77 -17.34 2.41
CA LYS A 54 9.78 -16.69 3.26
C LYS A 54 9.33 -16.48 4.69
N HIS A 55 8.03 -16.29 4.90
CA HIS A 55 7.41 -16.15 6.21
C HIS A 55 6.39 -17.30 6.41
N PRO A 56 6.84 -18.54 6.71
CA PRO A 56 5.95 -19.68 6.85
C PRO A 56 4.85 -19.44 7.91
N GLY A 57 3.60 -19.73 7.53
CA GLY A 57 2.42 -19.52 8.38
C GLY A 57 1.71 -18.19 8.17
N THR A 58 2.30 -17.25 7.44
CA THR A 58 1.66 -15.96 7.11
C THR A 58 0.37 -16.17 6.31
N GLN A 59 -0.73 -15.60 6.81
CA GLN A 59 -2.00 -15.58 6.10
C GLN A 59 -2.00 -14.44 5.08
N VAL A 60 -2.14 -14.76 3.80
CA VAL A 60 -2.16 -13.78 2.70
C VAL A 60 -3.56 -13.72 2.10
N TYR A 61 -4.15 -12.53 2.15
CA TYR A 61 -5.47 -12.21 1.59
C TYR A 61 -5.30 -11.43 0.30
N ASN A 62 -5.31 -12.14 -0.83
CA ASN A 62 -5.19 -11.56 -2.15
C ASN A 62 -6.58 -11.13 -2.67
N THR A 63 -6.82 -9.82 -2.80
CA THR A 63 -8.15 -9.27 -3.12
C THR A 63 -8.63 -9.71 -4.50
N VAL A 64 -9.81 -10.34 -4.57
CA VAL A 64 -10.43 -10.80 -5.83
C VAL A 64 -11.40 -9.78 -6.45
N ARG A 65 -11.83 -8.78 -5.67
CA ARG A 65 -12.77 -7.75 -6.14
C ARG A 65 -12.13 -6.86 -7.20
N TYR A 66 -12.94 -6.39 -8.14
CA TYR A 66 -12.54 -5.41 -9.14
C TYR A 66 -11.42 -5.85 -10.10
N ALA A 67 -11.28 -7.15 -10.35
CA ALA A 67 -10.35 -7.67 -11.36
C ALA A 67 -10.70 -7.21 -12.79
N GLY A 68 -9.67 -7.04 -13.63
CA GLY A 68 -9.80 -6.71 -15.05
C GLY A 68 -10.50 -5.37 -15.28
N TRP A 69 -11.48 -5.32 -16.18
CA TRP A 69 -12.22 -4.09 -16.51
C TRP A 69 -12.95 -3.46 -15.33
N SER A 70 -13.33 -4.27 -14.33
CA SER A 70 -14.00 -3.77 -13.13
C SER A 70 -13.10 -2.82 -12.32
N SER A 71 -11.77 -2.90 -12.46
CA SER A 71 -10.85 -1.95 -11.79
C SER A 71 -11.06 -0.50 -12.27
N LEU A 72 -11.75 -0.29 -13.39
CA LEU A 72 -12.08 1.03 -13.92
C LEU A 72 -13.32 1.66 -13.27
N GLU A 73 -14.03 0.93 -12.40
CA GLU A 73 -15.14 1.46 -11.62
C GLU A 73 -14.70 2.65 -10.74
N PRO A 74 -15.61 3.57 -10.35
CA PRO A 74 -15.27 4.74 -9.53
C PRO A 74 -14.51 4.36 -8.24
N MET A 75 -13.40 5.05 -7.95
CA MET A 75 -12.49 4.67 -6.87
C MET A 75 -13.15 4.67 -5.50
N TRP A 76 -14.07 5.60 -5.21
CA TRP A 76 -14.77 5.61 -3.93
C TRP A 76 -15.61 4.35 -3.71
N ARG A 77 -16.18 3.77 -4.76
CA ARG A 77 -16.92 2.51 -4.66
C ARG A 77 -15.98 1.36 -4.30
N GLN A 78 -14.83 1.31 -4.97
CA GLN A 78 -13.78 0.32 -4.66
C GLN A 78 -13.26 0.48 -3.23
N VAL A 79 -13.04 1.71 -2.77
CA VAL A 79 -12.60 2.01 -1.39
C VAL A 79 -13.61 1.50 -0.36
N GLU A 80 -14.90 1.74 -0.55
CA GLU A 80 -15.92 1.27 0.39
C GLU A 80 -16.00 -0.26 0.43
N GLU A 81 -16.07 -0.92 -0.73
CA GLU A 81 -16.24 -2.36 -0.79
C GLU A 81 -14.98 -3.14 -0.38
N ILE A 82 -13.81 -2.78 -0.90
CA ILE A 82 -12.55 -3.41 -0.50
C ILE A 82 -12.22 -3.02 0.95
N GLY A 83 -12.51 -1.79 1.37
CA GLY A 83 -12.27 -1.35 2.74
C GLY A 83 -13.06 -2.15 3.78
N ASN A 84 -14.32 -2.50 3.48
CA ASN A 84 -15.09 -3.40 4.33
C ASN A 84 -14.45 -4.80 4.46
N ASP A 85 -13.92 -5.34 3.35
CA ASP A 85 -13.19 -6.62 3.39
C ASP A 85 -11.91 -6.50 4.24
N ILE A 86 -11.15 -5.40 4.10
CA ILE A 86 -9.94 -5.14 4.91
C ILE A 86 -10.27 -5.01 6.41
N LEU A 87 -11.37 -4.34 6.76
CA LEU A 87 -11.82 -4.23 8.16
C LEU A 87 -12.23 -5.60 8.72
N ALA A 88 -12.92 -6.42 7.93
CA ALA A 88 -13.32 -7.76 8.33
C ALA A 88 -12.12 -8.68 8.55
N ILE A 89 -11.11 -8.62 7.65
CA ILE A 89 -9.83 -9.30 7.84
C ILE A 89 -9.17 -8.79 9.13
N GLY A 90 -9.04 -7.48 9.29
CA GLY A 90 -8.44 -6.88 10.48
C GLY A 90 -9.09 -7.34 11.79
N ALA A 91 -10.41 -7.48 11.83
CA ALA A 91 -11.13 -7.95 13.01
C ALA A 91 -10.76 -9.39 13.43
N ALA A 92 -10.29 -10.23 12.50
CA ALA A 92 -9.82 -11.58 12.78
C ALA A 92 -8.39 -11.63 13.36
N TYR A 93 -7.63 -10.53 13.27
CA TYR A 93 -6.23 -10.42 13.69
C TYR A 93 -6.04 -9.23 14.65
N PRO A 94 -6.37 -9.37 15.95
CA PRO A 94 -6.32 -8.26 16.91
C PRO A 94 -4.94 -7.61 17.08
N GLU A 95 -3.86 -8.34 16.80
CA GLU A 95 -2.47 -7.85 16.76
C GLU A 95 -2.19 -6.90 15.58
N GLY A 96 -3.11 -6.84 14.61
CA GLY A 96 -3.04 -6.03 13.40
C GLY A 96 -2.52 -6.80 12.19
N ILE A 97 -2.76 -6.22 11.02
CA ILE A 97 -2.37 -6.78 9.71
C ILE A 97 -1.42 -5.84 8.98
N ASN A 98 -0.78 -6.32 7.92
CA ASN A 98 -0.10 -5.49 6.94
C ASN A 98 -0.97 -5.33 5.69
N LEU A 99 -0.81 -4.21 5.01
CA LEU A 99 -1.52 -3.91 3.76
C LEU A 99 -0.51 -3.59 2.67
N LEU A 100 -0.65 -4.24 1.53
CA LEU A 100 0.16 -4.01 0.34
C LEU A 100 -0.74 -3.65 -0.83
N GLY A 101 -0.43 -2.57 -1.54
CA GLY A 101 -1.15 -2.19 -2.74
C GLY A 101 -0.19 -1.93 -3.89
N TYR A 102 -0.47 -2.52 -5.06
CA TYR A 102 0.33 -2.34 -6.27
C TYR A 102 -0.36 -1.36 -7.23
N SER A 103 0.40 -0.44 -7.83
CA SER A 103 -0.13 0.51 -8.83
C SER A 103 -1.36 1.25 -8.29
N GLN A 104 -2.48 1.31 -9.01
CA GLN A 104 -3.75 1.85 -8.51
C GLN A 104 -4.16 1.28 -7.13
N GLY A 105 -3.88 0.01 -6.86
CA GLY A 105 -4.18 -0.67 -5.60
C GLY A 105 -3.54 -0.01 -4.38
N GLY A 106 -2.35 0.61 -4.51
CA GLY A 106 -1.75 1.34 -3.39
C GLY A 106 -2.41 2.71 -3.13
N LEU A 107 -2.99 3.34 -4.16
CA LEU A 107 -3.82 4.53 -3.96
C LEU A 107 -5.17 4.16 -3.32
N LEU A 108 -5.78 3.04 -3.72
CA LEU A 108 -6.96 2.46 -3.06
C LEU A 108 -6.67 2.12 -1.59
N ALA A 109 -5.57 1.40 -1.34
CA ALA A 109 -5.12 1.05 0.01
C ALA A 109 -5.01 2.29 0.89
N ARG A 110 -4.30 3.32 0.42
CA ARG A 110 -4.17 4.59 1.14
C ARG A 110 -5.53 5.21 1.46
N ALA A 111 -6.41 5.30 0.47
CA ALA A 111 -7.74 5.89 0.65
C ALA A 111 -8.62 5.08 1.61
N ILE A 112 -8.50 3.75 1.64
CA ILE A 112 -9.15 2.88 2.63
C ILE A 112 -8.68 3.22 4.04
N LEU A 113 -7.37 3.36 4.26
CA LEU A 113 -6.82 3.69 5.58
C LEU A 113 -7.32 5.05 6.08
N GLN A 114 -7.43 6.01 5.17
CA GLN A 114 -7.97 7.34 5.46
C GLN A 114 -9.47 7.30 5.74
N ARG A 115 -10.24 6.54 4.96
CA ARG A 115 -11.69 6.44 5.05
C ARG A 115 -12.15 5.72 6.33
N PHE A 116 -11.40 4.72 6.77
CA PHE A 116 -11.72 3.85 7.89
C PHE A 116 -10.69 3.98 9.03
N PRO A 117 -10.69 5.09 9.80
CA PRO A 117 -9.70 5.36 10.86
C PRO A 117 -9.71 4.33 11.99
N GLN A 118 -10.66 3.40 12.03
CA GLN A 118 -10.73 2.27 12.96
C GLN A 118 -9.94 1.04 12.50
N HIS A 119 -9.36 1.03 11.30
CA HIS A 119 -8.55 -0.11 10.83
C HIS A 119 -7.41 -0.46 11.81
N ASN A 120 -6.92 -1.70 11.80
CA ASN A 120 -5.79 -2.10 12.65
C ASN A 120 -4.49 -2.37 11.86
N VAL A 121 -4.44 -1.97 10.59
CA VAL A 121 -3.23 -2.03 9.74
C VAL A 121 -2.02 -1.40 10.44
N LYS A 122 -0.91 -2.14 10.49
CA LYS A 122 0.35 -1.73 11.11
C LYS A 122 1.31 -1.13 10.09
N ASN A 123 1.64 -1.90 9.06
CA ASN A 123 2.48 -1.44 7.96
C ASN A 123 1.67 -1.37 6.68
N PHE A 124 1.83 -0.26 5.95
CA PHE A 124 1.28 -0.08 4.62
C PHE A 124 2.43 0.03 3.62
N ILE A 125 2.43 -0.83 2.60
CA ILE A 125 3.38 -0.85 1.50
C ILE A 125 2.67 -0.43 0.22
N SER A 126 3.10 0.70 -0.34
CA SER A 126 2.66 1.24 -1.62
C SER A 126 3.68 0.90 -2.69
N LEU A 127 3.37 -0.06 -3.55
CA LEU A 127 4.27 -0.57 -4.58
C LEU A 127 3.98 0.09 -5.93
N SER A 128 4.79 1.11 -6.26
CA SER A 128 4.73 1.93 -7.48
C SER A 128 3.33 2.44 -7.83
N SER A 129 2.72 3.17 -6.89
CA SER A 129 1.35 3.68 -6.99
C SER A 129 1.30 5.16 -7.34
N PRO A 130 0.31 5.66 -8.10
CA PRO A 130 0.21 7.08 -8.41
C PRO A 130 -0.31 7.90 -7.21
N GLN A 131 0.46 7.99 -6.12
CA GLN A 131 0.00 8.58 -4.86
C GLN A 131 -0.31 10.06 -4.99
N ALA A 132 0.42 10.79 -5.84
CA ALA A 132 0.14 12.18 -6.19
C ALA A 132 -0.69 12.36 -7.48
N GLY A 133 -1.19 11.27 -8.05
CA GLY A 133 -1.94 11.25 -9.31
C GLY A 133 -1.09 10.82 -10.51
N GLN A 134 -1.68 10.96 -11.69
CA GLN A 134 -1.10 10.56 -12.98
C GLN A 134 -1.28 11.67 -14.01
N TYR A 135 -0.23 11.91 -14.80
CA TYR A 135 -0.24 12.78 -15.98
C TYR A 135 0.78 12.25 -17.01
N GLY A 136 0.36 11.33 -17.89
CA GLY A 136 1.23 10.78 -18.92
C GLY A 136 0.54 9.86 -19.92
N THR A 137 1.01 9.87 -21.18
CA THR A 137 0.41 9.15 -22.31
C THR A 137 0.54 7.63 -22.24
N ARG A 138 1.68 7.10 -21.78
CA ARG A 138 1.94 5.65 -21.78
C ARG A 138 0.90 4.87 -20.96
N PHE A 139 0.51 5.43 -19.82
CA PHE A 139 -0.57 4.90 -18.99
C PHE A 139 -1.92 4.98 -19.70
N LEU A 140 -2.24 6.12 -20.33
CA LEU A 140 -3.51 6.31 -21.03
C LEU A 140 -3.70 5.31 -22.16
N HIS A 141 -2.66 5.03 -22.95
CA HIS A 141 -2.77 4.10 -24.07
C HIS A 141 -3.07 2.65 -23.66
N LEU A 142 -2.93 2.29 -22.38
CA LEU A 142 -3.39 1.00 -21.86
C LEU A 142 -4.93 0.88 -21.89
N ILE A 143 -5.64 2.00 -21.88
CA ILE A 143 -7.11 2.07 -21.71
C ILE A 143 -7.77 2.84 -22.86
N PHE A 144 -7.13 3.91 -23.33
CA PHE A 144 -7.56 4.84 -24.37
C PHE A 144 -6.43 5.03 -25.39
N PRO A 145 -6.28 4.14 -26.38
CA PRO A 145 -5.14 4.14 -27.32
C PRO A 145 -4.93 5.43 -28.10
N ASP A 146 -6.03 6.16 -28.40
CA ASP A 146 -6.00 7.39 -29.20
C ASP A 146 -5.97 8.67 -28.35
N LEU A 147 -6.01 8.56 -27.02
CA LEU A 147 -6.10 9.71 -26.13
C LEU A 147 -4.74 10.35 -25.90
N VAL A 148 -4.59 11.60 -26.32
CA VAL A 148 -3.38 12.39 -26.10
C VAL A 148 -3.43 13.01 -24.70
N CYS A 149 -2.30 12.99 -23.98
CA CYS A 149 -2.21 13.49 -22.60
C CYS A 149 -2.66 14.95 -22.46
N SER A 150 -2.31 15.81 -23.43
CA SER A 150 -2.68 17.24 -23.41
C SER A 150 -4.17 17.51 -23.62
N THR A 151 -4.95 16.55 -24.14
CA THR A 151 -6.41 16.66 -24.33
C THR A 151 -7.20 15.76 -23.39
N ALA A 152 -6.52 14.90 -22.63
CA ALA A 152 -7.13 13.96 -21.69
C ALA A 152 -8.00 14.65 -20.62
N PHE A 153 -7.68 15.90 -20.27
CA PHE A 153 -8.47 16.69 -19.33
C PHE A 153 -9.92 16.93 -19.82
N GLU A 154 -10.16 17.02 -21.14
CA GLU A 154 -11.51 17.22 -21.70
C GLU A 154 -12.43 16.03 -21.36
N LEU A 155 -11.86 14.82 -21.37
CA LEU A 155 -12.54 13.61 -20.94
C LEU A 155 -12.60 13.54 -19.42
N PHE A 156 -11.46 13.60 -18.73
CA PHE A 156 -11.39 13.27 -17.31
C PHE A 156 -12.01 14.33 -16.41
N TYR A 157 -11.97 15.62 -16.78
CA TYR A 157 -12.64 16.70 -16.05
C TYR A 157 -14.05 16.96 -16.58
N SER A 158 -14.77 15.86 -16.86
CA SER A 158 -16.20 15.82 -17.16
C SER A 158 -16.93 14.91 -16.18
N SER A 159 -18.27 14.99 -16.16
CA SER A 159 -19.07 14.06 -15.34
C SER A 159 -18.79 12.61 -15.72
N VAL A 160 -18.67 12.30 -17.02
CA VAL A 160 -18.44 10.93 -17.52
C VAL A 160 -17.04 10.44 -17.13
N GLY A 161 -16.01 11.25 -17.34
CA GLY A 161 -14.63 10.88 -17.00
C GLY A 161 -14.45 10.58 -15.51
N GLN A 162 -15.16 11.30 -14.64
CA GLN A 162 -15.14 11.08 -13.19
C GLN A 162 -15.91 9.83 -12.73
N HIS A 163 -16.61 9.13 -13.62
CA HIS A 163 -17.12 7.77 -13.35
C HIS A 163 -16.13 6.67 -13.75
N THR A 164 -14.89 7.03 -14.09
CA THR A 164 -13.79 6.08 -14.32
C THR A 164 -12.75 6.21 -13.21
N SER A 165 -12.14 5.09 -12.80
CA SER A 165 -11.08 5.10 -11.80
C SER A 165 -9.91 5.99 -12.22
N VAL A 166 -9.55 5.99 -13.51
CA VAL A 166 -8.42 6.77 -14.02
C VAL A 166 -8.69 8.26 -13.92
N GLY A 167 -9.89 8.70 -14.30
CA GLY A 167 -10.27 10.11 -14.17
C GLY A 167 -10.24 10.59 -12.72
N ASN A 168 -10.43 9.68 -11.75
CA ASN A 168 -10.41 10.01 -10.32
C ASN A 168 -9.01 10.40 -9.79
N TYR A 169 -7.92 9.98 -10.43
CA TYR A 169 -6.55 10.36 -10.07
C TYR A 169 -5.76 11.04 -11.21
N TRP A 170 -6.44 11.46 -12.27
CA TRP A 170 -5.85 12.35 -13.27
C TRP A 170 -5.56 13.71 -12.65
N ASN A 171 -4.29 14.10 -12.64
CA ASN A 171 -3.83 15.35 -12.03
C ASN A 171 -3.03 16.15 -13.06
N ASP A 172 -3.73 16.94 -13.86
CA ASP A 172 -3.15 17.73 -14.94
C ASP A 172 -2.51 19.03 -14.40
N PRO A 173 -1.18 19.19 -14.48
CA PRO A 173 -0.49 20.37 -13.94
C PRO A 173 -0.87 21.68 -14.66
N HIS A 174 -1.43 21.61 -15.88
CA HIS A 174 -1.81 22.78 -16.68
C HIS A 174 -3.27 23.20 -16.47
N HIS A 175 -4.10 22.30 -15.94
CA HIS A 175 -5.53 22.52 -15.77
C HIS A 175 -5.97 22.34 -14.31
N GLN A 176 -5.19 22.89 -13.36
CA GLN A 176 -5.43 22.75 -11.92
C GLN A 176 -6.80 23.30 -11.46
N GLU A 177 -7.31 24.37 -12.08
CA GLU A 177 -8.67 24.85 -11.79
C GLU A 177 -9.74 23.79 -12.11
N LEU A 178 -9.57 23.05 -13.22
CA LEU A 178 -10.46 21.95 -13.60
C LEU A 178 -10.25 20.72 -12.71
N TYR A 179 -9.00 20.41 -12.34
CA TYR A 179 -8.69 19.38 -11.34
C TYR A 179 -9.47 19.62 -10.04
N TYR A 180 -9.36 20.82 -9.47
CA TYR A 180 -10.10 21.20 -8.26
C TYR A 180 -11.60 21.33 -8.49
N LYS A 181 -12.08 21.60 -9.70
CA LYS A 181 -13.53 21.68 -9.94
C LYS A 181 -14.18 20.32 -10.12
N TYR A 182 -13.55 19.42 -10.87
CA TYR A 182 -14.17 18.17 -11.35
C TYR A 182 -13.67 16.92 -10.65
N SER A 183 -12.40 16.85 -10.22
CA SER A 183 -11.87 15.63 -9.62
C SER A 183 -12.63 15.27 -8.33
N ARG A 184 -13.17 14.04 -8.33
CA ARG A 184 -14.05 13.52 -7.27
C ARG A 184 -13.32 12.71 -6.21
N PHE A 185 -12.03 12.46 -6.38
CA PHE A 185 -11.28 11.55 -5.51
C PHE A 185 -9.98 12.17 -5.03
N LEU A 186 -8.98 12.35 -5.90
CA LEU A 186 -7.63 12.69 -5.47
C LEU A 186 -7.52 13.97 -4.60
N PRO A 187 -8.20 15.11 -4.92
CA PRO A 187 -8.17 16.29 -4.06
C PRO A 187 -8.74 16.07 -2.65
N PHE A 188 -9.68 15.13 -2.53
CA PHE A 188 -10.29 14.80 -1.24
C PHE A 188 -9.37 13.86 -0.45
N VAL A 189 -8.82 12.83 -1.10
CA VAL A 189 -7.89 11.90 -0.45
C VAL A 189 -6.56 12.60 -0.11
N ASN A 190 -6.18 13.67 -0.80
CA ASN A 190 -5.00 14.45 -0.43
C ASN A 190 -5.29 15.57 0.59
N ASN A 191 -6.54 15.72 1.04
CA ASN A 191 -6.98 16.83 1.89
C ASN A 191 -6.68 18.22 1.27
N GLU A 192 -6.50 18.31 -0.04
CA GLU A 192 -6.40 19.58 -0.78
C GLU A 192 -7.75 20.32 -0.76
N LYS A 193 -8.86 19.56 -0.68
CA LYS A 193 -10.19 20.07 -0.37
C LYS A 193 -10.57 19.73 1.07
N ILE A 194 -10.81 20.77 1.86
CA ILE A 194 -11.28 20.62 3.24
C ILE A 194 -12.73 20.10 3.23
N THR A 195 -12.96 19.01 3.96
CA THR A 195 -14.28 18.41 4.19
C THR A 195 -14.44 18.01 5.66
N SER A 196 -15.61 17.51 6.03
CA SER A 196 -15.84 16.93 7.37
C SER A 196 -14.92 15.74 7.68
N ASN A 197 -14.37 15.06 6.67
CA ASN A 197 -13.54 13.86 6.84
C ASN A 197 -12.05 14.17 6.96
N THR A 198 -11.63 15.43 6.80
CA THR A 198 -10.22 15.82 6.69
C THR A 198 -9.39 15.40 7.91
N SER A 199 -9.90 15.57 9.13
CA SER A 199 -9.22 15.13 10.36
C SER A 199 -9.09 13.60 10.42
N THR A 200 -10.17 12.89 10.11
CA THR A 200 -10.24 11.43 10.08
C THR A 200 -9.24 10.83 9.09
N PHE A 201 -9.08 11.45 7.92
CA PHE A 201 -8.14 10.99 6.90
C PHE A 201 -6.70 11.02 7.41
N LYS A 202 -6.32 12.11 8.09
CA LYS A 202 -4.99 12.23 8.71
C LYS A 202 -4.77 11.24 9.85
N GLU A 203 -5.79 11.01 10.68
CA GLU A 203 -5.73 10.04 11.79
C GLU A 203 -5.45 8.62 11.27
N GLY A 204 -6.18 8.19 10.23
CA GLY A 204 -6.02 6.87 9.62
C GLY A 204 -4.59 6.56 9.19
N LEU A 205 -3.91 7.51 8.56
CA LEU A 205 -2.51 7.32 8.13
C LEU A 205 -1.50 7.45 9.26
N THR A 206 -1.64 8.44 10.14
CA THR A 206 -0.60 8.76 11.13
C THR A 206 -0.43 7.71 12.23
N LYS A 207 -1.43 6.86 12.45
CA LYS A 207 -1.34 5.74 13.40
C LYS A 207 -0.55 4.53 12.86
N LEU A 208 -0.24 4.48 11.57
CA LEU A 208 0.61 3.43 10.99
C LEU A 208 1.94 3.33 11.76
N GLN A 209 2.49 2.14 11.86
CA GLN A 209 3.87 1.93 12.32
C GLN A 209 4.86 2.26 11.21
N ARG A 210 4.54 1.84 9.99
CA ARG A 210 5.30 2.17 8.77
C ARG A 210 4.37 2.46 7.60
N MET A 211 4.75 3.47 6.82
CA MET A 211 4.26 3.71 5.47
C MET A 211 5.46 3.63 4.54
N VAL A 212 5.48 2.62 3.68
CA VAL A 212 6.61 2.29 2.79
C VAL A 212 6.20 2.63 1.37
N LEU A 213 6.96 3.51 0.73
CA LEU A 213 6.71 3.98 -0.62
C LEU A 213 7.83 3.51 -1.55
N ILE A 214 7.47 2.61 -2.45
CA ILE A 214 8.41 1.97 -3.38
C ILE A 214 8.10 2.48 -4.79
N GLY A 215 9.14 2.85 -5.54
CA GLY A 215 9.03 3.14 -6.97
C GLY A 215 10.40 3.45 -7.57
N GLY A 216 10.44 3.90 -8.82
CA GLY A 216 11.73 4.12 -9.47
C GLY A 216 11.65 4.75 -10.85
N PRO A 217 12.79 5.28 -11.35
CA PRO A 217 12.85 6.08 -12.56
C PRO A 217 12.47 5.33 -13.84
N ASP A 218 12.70 4.01 -13.88
CA ASP A 218 12.48 3.17 -15.06
C ASP A 218 11.09 2.51 -15.09
N ASP A 219 10.17 2.90 -14.20
CA ASP A 219 8.81 2.37 -14.12
C ASP A 219 8.08 2.45 -15.48
N GLY A 220 8.14 3.60 -16.13
CA GLY A 220 7.67 3.78 -17.50
C GLY A 220 6.14 3.78 -17.68
N VAL A 221 5.36 3.69 -16.60
CA VAL A 221 3.89 3.81 -16.63
C VAL A 221 3.44 4.96 -15.71
N ILE A 222 3.83 4.94 -14.44
CA ILE A 222 3.56 6.02 -13.50
C ILE A 222 4.30 7.27 -13.96
N THR A 223 3.57 8.37 -14.17
CA THR A 223 4.13 9.61 -14.72
C THR A 223 3.60 10.82 -13.95
N PRO A 224 4.48 11.60 -13.29
CA PRO A 224 5.91 11.32 -13.09
C PRO A 224 6.09 10.10 -12.18
N TRP A 225 7.20 9.35 -12.33
CA TRP A 225 7.44 8.17 -11.49
C TRP A 225 7.51 8.52 -10.00
N GLN A 226 7.96 9.74 -9.67
CA GLN A 226 7.99 10.28 -8.30
C GLN A 226 6.60 10.35 -7.65
N SER A 227 5.52 10.24 -8.41
CA SER A 227 4.16 10.09 -7.87
C SER A 227 4.05 8.89 -6.92
N SER A 228 4.87 7.84 -7.11
CA SER A 228 5.02 6.73 -6.15
C SER A 228 5.48 7.13 -4.75
N GLN A 229 6.15 8.28 -4.66
CA GLN A 229 6.71 8.85 -3.44
C GLN A 229 6.16 10.26 -3.18
N PHE A 230 4.95 10.57 -3.65
CA PHE A 230 4.27 11.87 -3.52
C PHE A 230 4.95 13.08 -4.19
N GLY A 231 6.03 12.89 -4.95
CA GLY A 231 6.55 13.93 -5.83
C GLY A 231 5.63 14.13 -7.04
N TYR A 232 5.54 15.34 -7.56
CA TYR A 232 4.66 15.62 -8.71
C TYR A 232 5.10 16.83 -9.52
N TYR A 233 4.54 16.98 -10.72
CA TYR A 233 4.79 18.12 -11.59
C TYR A 233 4.23 19.42 -11.00
N ASN A 234 5.00 20.51 -11.14
CA ASN A 234 4.46 21.87 -11.11
C ASN A 234 3.92 22.27 -12.50
N VAL A 235 3.45 23.52 -12.63
CA VAL A 235 2.91 24.08 -13.88
C VAL A 235 3.88 24.02 -15.08
N ASN A 236 5.19 23.96 -14.83
CA ASN A 236 6.21 23.87 -15.87
C ASN A 236 6.66 22.41 -16.12
N GLU A 237 5.90 21.42 -15.67
CA GLU A 237 6.25 19.99 -15.70
C GLU A 237 7.61 19.67 -15.06
N THR A 238 8.08 20.53 -14.15
CA THR A 238 9.24 20.25 -13.31
C THR A 238 8.77 19.46 -12.10
N VAL A 239 9.41 18.34 -11.80
CA VAL A 239 9.07 17.55 -10.61
C VAL A 239 9.46 18.31 -9.35
N VAL A 240 8.49 18.49 -8.46
CA VAL A 240 8.65 18.96 -7.09
C VAL A 240 8.56 17.73 -6.19
N GLU A 241 9.64 17.48 -5.44
CA GLU A 241 9.72 16.34 -4.53
C GLU A 241 8.74 16.51 -3.36
N MET A 242 8.29 15.39 -2.77
CA MET A 242 7.26 15.39 -1.71
C MET A 242 7.50 16.43 -0.62
N ARG A 243 8.74 16.58 -0.15
CA ARG A 243 9.07 17.48 0.97
C ARG A 243 8.89 18.95 0.63
N ASP A 244 8.90 19.32 -0.64
CA ASP A 244 8.75 20.70 -1.10
C ASP A 244 7.32 21.03 -1.54
N ARG A 245 6.40 20.06 -1.50
CA ARG A 245 4.99 20.25 -1.84
C ARG A 245 4.15 20.68 -0.64
N ASP A 246 3.06 21.39 -0.91
CA ASP A 246 2.14 21.91 0.11
C ASP A 246 1.52 20.81 0.96
N GLU A 247 1.22 19.64 0.39
CA GLU A 247 0.64 18.51 1.13
C GLU A 247 1.54 18.02 2.26
N TYR A 248 2.86 18.07 2.06
CA TYR A 248 3.84 17.76 3.08
C TYR A 248 4.08 18.94 4.01
N GLN A 249 4.30 20.14 3.47
CA GLN A 249 4.66 21.31 4.28
C GLN A 249 3.58 21.68 5.30
N ASN A 250 2.31 21.61 4.86
CA ASN A 250 1.12 21.84 5.68
C ASN A 250 0.63 20.56 6.40
N ASP A 251 1.30 19.43 6.17
CA ASP A 251 1.01 18.13 6.79
C ASP A 251 -0.47 17.70 6.64
N LEU A 252 -1.02 17.88 5.44
CA LEU A 252 -2.46 17.78 5.17
C LEU A 252 -3.03 16.39 5.48
N ILE A 253 -2.28 15.35 5.14
CA ILE A 253 -2.65 13.94 5.40
C ILE A 253 -1.71 13.25 6.39
N GLY A 254 -0.75 13.98 6.98
CA GLY A 254 0.16 13.42 7.99
C GLY A 254 1.50 12.91 7.47
N LEU A 255 1.90 13.20 6.22
CA LEU A 255 3.19 12.75 5.67
C LEU A 255 4.39 13.31 6.47
N LYS A 256 4.36 14.59 6.85
CA LYS A 256 5.41 15.23 7.65
C LYS A 256 5.40 14.72 9.08
N THR A 257 4.22 14.38 9.61
CA THR A 257 4.11 13.66 10.88
C THR A 257 4.76 12.28 10.81
N LEU A 258 4.48 11.47 9.78
CA LEU A 258 5.08 10.14 9.61
C LEU A 258 6.60 10.23 9.39
N ASP A 259 7.08 11.16 8.57
CA ASP A 259 8.50 11.36 8.28
C ASP A 259 9.28 11.76 9.54
N LYS A 260 8.80 12.75 10.30
CA LYS A 260 9.44 13.18 11.56
C LYS A 260 9.50 12.07 12.61
N ASN A 261 8.52 11.17 12.62
CA ASN A 261 8.49 10.00 13.50
C ASN A 261 9.25 8.79 12.94
N LYS A 262 9.98 8.94 11.82
CA LYS A 262 10.71 7.85 11.12
C LYS A 262 9.81 6.67 10.76
N LYS A 263 8.54 6.95 10.44
CA LYS A 263 7.53 5.98 10.02
C LYS A 263 7.32 5.98 8.51
N LEU A 264 7.69 7.05 7.81
CA LEU A 264 7.68 7.12 6.36
C LEU A 264 9.01 6.62 5.80
N ILE A 265 8.98 5.59 4.96
CA ILE A 265 10.14 4.95 4.34
C ILE A 265 10.02 5.11 2.82
N LEU A 266 11.09 5.58 2.17
CA LEU A 266 11.15 5.72 0.72
C LEU A 266 12.18 4.75 0.16
N HIS A 267 11.78 3.92 -0.81
CA HIS A 267 12.67 3.07 -1.59
C HIS A 267 12.61 3.45 -3.07
N THR A 268 13.71 3.98 -3.57
CA THR A 268 13.88 4.32 -4.98
C THR A 268 14.75 3.26 -5.64
N VAL A 269 14.15 2.42 -6.48
CA VAL A 269 14.84 1.28 -7.10
C VAL A 269 14.92 1.47 -8.62
N PRO A 270 16.12 1.69 -9.20
CA PRO A 270 16.26 1.85 -10.65
C PRO A 270 16.14 0.51 -11.39
N GLY A 271 15.91 0.57 -12.70
CA GLY A 271 15.92 -0.58 -13.61
C GLY A 271 14.68 -1.47 -13.56
N ILE A 272 13.62 -1.07 -12.85
CA ILE A 272 12.40 -1.87 -12.70
C ILE A 272 11.26 -1.28 -13.52
N PRO A 273 10.84 -1.93 -14.62
CA PRO A 273 9.64 -1.51 -15.35
C PRO A 273 8.37 -1.83 -14.55
N HIS A 274 7.31 -1.07 -14.77
CA HIS A 274 6.09 -1.09 -13.95
C HIS A 274 5.52 -2.49 -13.68
N PHE A 275 5.48 -3.32 -14.72
CA PHE A 275 4.90 -4.67 -14.67
C PHE A 275 5.78 -5.69 -13.93
N MET A 276 7.01 -5.32 -13.57
CA MET A 276 7.95 -6.19 -12.85
C MET A 276 8.00 -5.93 -11.35
N TRP A 277 7.41 -4.84 -10.84
CA TRP A 277 7.44 -4.53 -9.40
C TRP A 277 6.89 -5.67 -8.52
N HIS A 278 5.83 -6.35 -8.96
CA HIS A 278 5.20 -7.45 -8.22
C HIS A 278 5.63 -8.85 -8.68
N LYS A 279 6.53 -8.94 -9.69
CA LYS A 279 7.03 -10.21 -10.27
C LYS A 279 8.52 -10.43 -10.04
N ASN A 280 9.26 -9.38 -9.70
CA ASN A 280 10.67 -9.48 -9.40
C ASN A 280 10.87 -9.89 -7.93
N MET A 281 11.38 -11.10 -7.70
CA MET A 281 11.56 -11.63 -6.34
C MET A 281 12.58 -10.86 -5.51
N SER A 282 13.57 -10.22 -6.13
CA SER A 282 14.47 -9.30 -5.39
C SER A 282 13.70 -8.10 -4.84
N ILE A 283 12.67 -7.62 -5.54
CA ILE A 283 11.81 -6.55 -5.01
C ILE A 283 11.06 -7.01 -3.77
N VAL A 284 10.51 -8.23 -3.82
CA VAL A 284 9.81 -8.82 -2.68
C VAL A 284 10.76 -9.00 -1.51
N ASP A 285 11.90 -9.64 -1.74
CA ASP A 285 12.84 -10.02 -0.68
C ASP A 285 13.48 -8.80 0.00
N GLU A 286 13.89 -7.79 -0.77
CA GLU A 286 14.69 -6.69 -0.27
C GLU A 286 13.86 -5.49 0.20
N PHE A 287 12.69 -5.26 -0.39
CA PHE A 287 11.91 -4.03 -0.17
C PHE A 287 10.51 -4.25 0.38
N ILE A 288 10.01 -5.50 0.43
CA ILE A 288 8.66 -5.82 0.92
C ILE A 288 8.73 -6.64 2.20
N LEU A 289 9.37 -7.82 2.18
CA LEU A 289 9.48 -8.71 3.34
C LEU A 289 9.98 -8.01 4.62
N PRO A 290 10.97 -7.09 4.59
CA PRO A 290 11.45 -6.42 5.80
C PRO A 290 10.42 -5.56 6.53
N TYR A 291 9.25 -5.33 5.92
CA TYR A 291 8.15 -4.56 6.49
C TYR A 291 6.92 -5.42 6.76
N LEU A 292 7.02 -6.73 6.54
CA LEU A 292 5.93 -7.63 6.84
C LEU A 292 5.96 -8.17 8.26
N ASP A 293 7.05 -8.04 9.05
CA ASP A 293 7.05 -8.13 10.53
C ASP A 293 8.31 -7.54 11.20
#